data_AF-A0A7S3Y6C3-F1
#
_entry.id   AF-A0A7S3Y6C3-F1
#
_cell.length_a   1.000
_cell.length_b   1.000
_cell.length_c   1.000
_cell.angle_alpha   90.00
_cell.angle_beta   90.00
_cell.angle_gamma   90.00
#
_symmetry.space_group_name_H-M   'P 1'
#
loop_
_entity.id
_entity.type
_entity.pdbx_description
1 polymer ?
#
loop_
_entity_poly.entity_id
_entity_poly.type
_entity_poly.pdbx_seq_one_letter_code
_entity_poly.pdbx_strand_id
1 'polypeptide(L)'
;NSAPSVLLCRGLLNAEACALTHSTCSLPPPGRPSTKEEWSWGKGELPPAGGYSPLLRLALKPLALLSSLLAFFLMSSVTALIVRVLISSGVVFMFPLFSALERAGLRGFNQRLLRLSYPWLGAPMEELQRRGKPTGPFVAGHLLKVVVYYALYEAAQVAWAQWLYGKSTPAGLEVWLFGSMMLWEYYGMLFLRSRGGSLFFPRLCGLYFVGYHLYFYSFNYGYFDLLALAHFCLMLHAMLFTLQHLEAPALLRGEVSPAAPRAVYTELPWPAHPSELAPEWTLFVPPAEAVRGVYDDGPAPPPVPPPPPPPPGEEE
;
A
#
# COMPACT_ATOMS: atom_id res chain seq x y z
N ASN A 1 -32.96 8.15 -3.92
CA ASN A 1 -32.89 6.68 -3.97
C ASN A 1 -31.91 6.18 -2.94
N SER A 2 -32.51 5.82 -1.81
CA SER A 2 -31.93 5.50 -0.51
C SER A 2 -31.27 4.12 -0.49
N ALA A 3 -30.08 4.04 0.09
CA ALA A 3 -29.47 2.81 0.58
C ALA A 3 -29.77 2.68 2.10
N PRO A 4 -30.96 2.18 2.51
CA PRO A 4 -31.35 2.09 3.92
C PRO A 4 -30.49 1.10 4.72
N SER A 5 -29.88 0.11 4.07
CA SER A 5 -29.13 -0.96 4.73
C SER A 5 -27.78 -0.50 5.30
N VAL A 6 -27.12 0.46 4.65
CA VAL A 6 -25.82 1.00 5.09
C VAL A 6 -26.03 1.98 6.26
N LEU A 7 -27.12 2.75 6.23
CA LEU A 7 -27.49 3.66 7.32
C LEU A 7 -27.89 2.92 8.61
N LEU A 8 -28.52 1.74 8.49
CA LEU A 8 -28.88 0.93 9.66
C LEU A 8 -27.62 0.37 10.37
N CYS A 9 -26.63 -0.11 9.62
CA CYS A 9 -25.35 -0.54 10.21
C CYS A 9 -24.56 0.61 10.81
N ARG A 10 -24.61 1.80 10.17
CA ARG A 10 -23.97 3.03 10.64
C ARG A 10 -24.59 3.52 11.95
N GLY A 11 -25.92 3.56 12.05
CA GLY A 11 -26.63 3.97 13.28
C GLY A 11 -26.43 3.01 14.45
N LEU A 12 -26.20 1.72 14.19
CA LEU A 12 -26.06 0.70 15.24
C LEU A 12 -24.65 0.63 15.85
N LEU A 13 -23.57 0.77 15.05
CA LEU A 13 -22.19 0.85 15.59
C LEU A 13 -21.92 2.13 16.39
N ASN A 14 -22.54 3.25 16.01
CA ASN A 14 -22.27 4.58 16.57
C ASN A 14 -22.76 4.79 18.00
N ALA A 15 -23.45 3.77 18.49
CA ALA A 15 -24.50 3.88 19.44
C ALA A 15 -23.95 3.58 20.86
N GLU A 16 -23.03 2.61 21.01
CA GLU A 16 -22.49 2.17 22.31
C GLU A 16 -21.66 3.22 23.05
N ALA A 17 -21.00 4.10 22.32
CA ALA A 17 -19.93 4.90 22.92
C ALA A 17 -20.43 6.22 23.57
N CYS A 18 -21.72 6.53 23.47
CA CYS A 18 -22.32 7.74 24.06
C CYS A 18 -22.98 7.48 25.43
N ALA A 19 -22.96 6.23 25.92
CA ALA A 19 -23.49 5.88 27.25
C ALA A 19 -22.61 6.34 28.44
N LEU A 20 -21.48 7.03 28.19
CA LEU A 20 -20.54 7.46 29.24
C LEU A 20 -20.36 8.99 29.38
N THR A 21 -21.00 9.80 28.53
CA THR A 21 -20.90 11.27 28.62
C THR A 21 -22.26 11.93 28.38
N HIS A 22 -22.96 12.20 29.47
CA HIS A 22 -24.13 13.08 29.50
C HIS A 22 -23.70 14.51 29.16
N SER A 23 -23.75 14.91 27.88
CA SER A 23 -23.89 16.32 27.51
C SER A 23 -24.33 16.46 26.06
N THR A 24 -25.56 16.90 25.87
CA THR A 24 -26.09 17.46 24.62
C THR A 24 -25.23 18.64 24.16
N CYS A 25 -24.74 18.62 22.92
CA CYS A 25 -24.09 19.76 22.28
C CYS A 25 -24.48 19.82 20.81
N SER A 26 -25.51 20.61 20.50
CA SER A 26 -25.59 21.36 19.25
C SER A 26 -25.23 22.80 19.59
N LEU A 27 -24.11 23.27 19.04
CA LEU A 27 -23.38 24.54 19.24
C LEU A 27 -22.25 24.48 20.28
N PRO A 28 -21.01 24.84 19.89
CA PRO A 28 -19.92 24.98 20.85
C PRO A 28 -20.21 26.18 21.77
N PRO A 29 -20.07 26.04 23.10
CA PRO A 29 -20.19 27.17 24.01
C PRO A 29 -19.13 28.23 23.69
N PRO A 30 -19.43 29.54 23.83
CA PRO A 30 -18.46 30.60 23.61
C PRO A 30 -17.31 30.45 24.60
N GLY A 31 -16.09 30.29 24.10
CA GLY A 31 -14.87 30.13 24.90
C GLY A 31 -14.21 28.74 24.86
N ARG A 32 -14.66 27.80 24.02
CA ARG A 32 -13.90 26.55 23.81
C ARG A 32 -12.58 26.82 23.05
N PRO A 33 -11.44 26.26 23.49
CA PRO A 33 -10.23 26.23 22.67
C PRO A 33 -10.57 25.56 21.33
N SER A 34 -10.04 26.08 20.22
CA SER A 34 -10.34 25.59 18.88
C SER A 34 -9.81 24.16 18.69
N THR A 35 -10.60 23.16 19.08
CA THR A 35 -10.36 21.78 18.67
C THR A 35 -10.52 21.76 17.16
N LYS A 36 -9.45 21.45 16.41
CA LYS A 36 -9.45 21.33 14.94
C LYS A 36 -10.15 20.04 14.49
N GLU A 37 -11.27 19.70 15.14
CA GLU A 37 -12.01 18.48 14.93
C GLU A 37 -13.28 18.78 14.14
N GLU A 38 -13.53 17.99 13.11
CA GLU A 38 -14.79 18.01 12.39
C GLU A 38 -15.75 17.00 13.02
N TRP A 39 -16.95 17.47 13.40
CA TRP A 39 -17.99 16.66 14.01
C TRP A 39 -19.18 16.57 13.08
N SER A 40 -19.65 15.35 12.81
CA SER A 40 -20.89 15.14 12.05
C SER A 40 -21.75 14.11 12.77
N TRP A 41 -22.91 14.57 13.27
CA TRP A 41 -23.86 13.74 14.02
C TRP A 41 -25.22 13.75 13.33
N GLY A 42 -25.73 12.56 13.03
CA GLY A 42 -27.12 12.37 12.62
C GLY A 42 -28.07 12.32 13.83
N LYS A 43 -29.31 12.79 13.67
CA LYS A 43 -30.35 12.72 14.73
C LYS A 43 -30.65 11.29 15.23
N GLY A 44 -30.32 10.26 14.44
CA GLY A 44 -30.49 8.85 14.79
C GLY A 44 -29.26 8.17 15.39
N GLU A 45 -28.15 8.90 15.61
CA GLU A 45 -26.88 8.33 16.12
C GLU A 45 -26.71 8.49 17.63
N LEU A 46 -27.68 9.14 18.29
CA LEU A 46 -27.73 9.22 19.73
C LEU A 46 -28.23 7.89 20.31
N PRO A 47 -27.61 7.39 21.38
CA PRO A 47 -28.08 6.20 22.03
C PRO A 47 -29.51 6.37 22.55
N PRO A 48 -30.33 5.31 22.51
CA PRO A 48 -31.61 5.33 23.17
C PRO A 48 -31.38 5.59 24.66
N ALA A 49 -32.25 6.40 25.29
CA ALA A 49 -32.10 6.81 26.68
C ALA A 49 -32.02 5.63 27.69
N GLY A 50 -32.47 4.43 27.31
CA GLY A 50 -32.37 3.21 28.09
C GLY A 50 -31.12 2.35 27.84
N GLY A 51 -30.19 2.80 26.99
CA GLY A 51 -29.03 2.02 26.55
C GLY A 51 -29.39 0.83 25.66
N TYR A 52 -28.37 0.09 25.19
CA TYR A 52 -28.59 -1.10 24.36
C TYR A 52 -28.88 -2.32 25.21
N SER A 53 -29.79 -3.15 24.71
CA SER A 53 -29.97 -4.52 25.17
C SER A 53 -28.66 -5.31 25.03
N PRO A 54 -28.38 -6.29 25.92
CA PRO A 54 -27.14 -7.05 25.89
C PRO A 54 -26.93 -7.82 24.58
N LEU A 55 -28.02 -8.30 23.96
CA LEU A 55 -27.98 -8.94 22.65
C LEU A 55 -27.50 -7.99 21.55
N LEU A 56 -27.96 -6.73 21.59
CA LEU A 56 -27.54 -5.73 20.64
C LEU A 56 -26.05 -5.41 20.82
N ARG A 57 -25.57 -5.23 22.05
CA ARG A 57 -24.13 -5.06 22.34
C ARG A 57 -23.27 -6.21 21.79
N LEU A 58 -23.75 -7.44 21.96
CA LEU A 58 -23.08 -8.61 21.39
C LEU A 58 -23.07 -8.58 19.86
N ALA A 59 -24.16 -8.15 19.22
CA ALA A 59 -24.28 -8.04 17.78
C ALA A 59 -23.43 -6.90 17.16
N LEU A 60 -23.06 -5.88 17.93
CA LEU A 60 -22.20 -4.78 17.45
C LEU A 60 -20.73 -5.19 17.29
N LYS A 61 -20.25 -6.14 18.09
CA LYS A 61 -18.87 -6.65 18.00
C LYS A 61 -18.51 -7.28 16.64
N PRO A 62 -19.29 -8.24 16.09
CA PRO A 62 -19.00 -8.79 14.77
C PRO A 62 -19.16 -7.74 13.66
N LEU A 63 -20.04 -6.75 13.84
CA LEU A 63 -20.19 -5.65 12.90
C LEU A 63 -18.95 -4.75 12.91
N ALA A 64 -18.38 -4.42 14.07
CA ALA A 64 -17.14 -3.66 14.19
C ALA A 64 -15.96 -4.41 13.57
N LEU A 65 -15.90 -5.73 13.77
CA LEU A 65 -14.90 -6.59 13.12
C LEU A 65 -15.06 -6.57 11.60
N LEU A 66 -16.27 -6.73 11.08
CA LEU A 66 -16.56 -6.68 9.65
C LEU A 66 -16.17 -5.32 9.05
N SER A 67 -16.52 -4.23 9.72
CA SER A 67 -16.12 -2.87 9.34
C SER A 67 -14.60 -2.70 9.34
N SER A 68 -13.90 -3.27 10.33
CA SER A 68 -12.43 -3.23 10.41
C SER A 68 -11.77 -4.00 9.25
N LEU A 69 -12.31 -5.17 8.90
CA LEU A 69 -11.82 -5.97 7.77
C LEU A 69 -12.08 -5.28 6.43
N LEU A 70 -13.26 -4.67 6.27
CA LEU A 70 -13.59 -3.89 5.09
C LEU A 70 -12.69 -2.66 4.96
N ALA A 71 -12.46 -1.95 6.07
CA ALA A 71 -11.54 -0.82 6.14
C ALA A 71 -10.12 -1.24 5.72
N PHE A 72 -9.62 -2.36 6.25
CA PHE A 72 -8.32 -2.90 5.90
C PHE A 72 -8.22 -3.22 4.42
N PHE A 73 -9.20 -3.93 3.87
CA PHE A 73 -9.23 -4.31 2.47
C PHE A 73 -9.23 -3.09 1.54
N LEU A 74 -10.07 -2.08 1.81
CA LEU A 74 -10.17 -0.88 0.98
C LEU A 74 -8.88 -0.05 1.03
N MET A 75 -8.39 0.23 2.25
CA MET A 75 -7.18 1.02 2.42
C MET A 75 -5.94 0.32 1.87
N SER A 76 -5.76 -0.98 2.17
CA SER A 76 -4.64 -1.77 1.65
C SER A 76 -4.70 -1.82 0.12
N SER A 77 -5.86 -2.10 -0.49
CA SER A 77 -5.98 -2.21 -1.95
C SER A 77 -5.49 -0.95 -2.67
N VAL A 78 -5.88 0.24 -2.20
CA VAL A 78 -5.52 1.49 -2.88
C VAL A 78 -4.16 2.02 -2.47
N THR A 79 -3.73 1.85 -1.21
CA THR A 79 -2.35 2.17 -0.82
C THR A 79 -1.35 1.28 -1.54
N ALA A 80 -1.66 -0.01 -1.71
CA ALA A 80 -0.82 -0.93 -2.45
C ALA A 80 -0.79 -0.60 -3.96
N LEU A 81 -1.90 -0.11 -4.52
CA LEU A 81 -1.97 0.36 -5.91
C LEU A 81 -1.15 1.63 -6.12
N ILE A 82 -1.33 2.65 -5.27
CA ILE A 82 -0.59 3.92 -5.42
C ILE A 82 0.91 3.70 -5.22
N VAL A 83 1.33 2.86 -4.27
CA VAL A 83 2.75 2.51 -4.06
C VAL A 83 3.36 1.92 -5.34
N ARG A 84 2.68 0.99 -6.01
CA ARG A 84 3.14 0.40 -7.28
C ARG A 84 3.22 1.43 -8.40
N VAL A 85 2.24 2.33 -8.48
CA VAL A 85 2.24 3.42 -9.46
C VAL A 85 3.39 4.40 -9.20
N LEU A 86 3.64 4.76 -7.94
CA LEU A 86 4.73 5.66 -7.57
C LEU A 86 6.11 5.02 -7.80
N ILE A 87 6.28 3.73 -7.57
CA ILE A 87 7.57 3.08 -7.84
C ILE A 87 7.78 2.89 -9.35
N SER A 88 6.76 2.43 -10.08
CA SER A 88 6.87 2.22 -11.53
C SER A 88 6.97 3.52 -12.32
N SER A 89 6.20 4.54 -11.95
CA SER A 89 5.98 5.74 -12.78
C SER A 89 6.29 7.04 -12.04
N GLY A 90 6.46 7.03 -10.72
CA GLY A 90 6.67 8.25 -9.94
C GLY A 90 7.96 8.99 -10.28
N VAL A 91 8.95 8.33 -10.88
CA VAL A 91 10.21 8.98 -11.29
C VAL A 91 10.12 9.60 -12.69
N VAL A 92 9.00 9.42 -13.39
CA VAL A 92 8.85 9.91 -14.77
C VAL A 92 9.05 11.43 -14.89
N PHE A 93 8.75 12.22 -13.85
CA PHE A 93 8.95 13.66 -13.86
C PHE A 93 10.43 14.08 -13.94
N MET A 94 11.36 13.20 -13.56
CA MET A 94 12.79 13.48 -13.64
C MET A 94 13.26 13.55 -15.10
N PHE A 95 12.63 12.83 -16.03
CA PHE A 95 13.00 12.86 -17.45
C PHE A 95 12.80 14.22 -18.12
N PRO A 96 11.62 14.87 -18.06
CA PRO A 96 11.44 16.21 -18.61
C PRO A 96 12.25 17.25 -17.85
N LEU A 97 12.43 17.08 -16.53
CA LEU A 97 13.28 17.97 -15.74
C LEU A 97 14.73 17.93 -16.22
N PHE A 98 15.32 16.74 -16.34
CA PHE A 98 16.70 16.58 -16.82
C PHE A 98 16.83 17.08 -18.26
N SER A 99 15.82 16.82 -19.11
CA SER A 99 15.79 17.36 -20.47
C SER A 99 15.79 18.90 -20.49
N ALA A 100 15.08 19.53 -19.57
CA ALA A 100 15.04 20.99 -19.45
C ALA A 100 16.37 21.56 -18.91
N LEU A 101 16.97 20.91 -17.90
CA LEU A 101 18.27 21.30 -17.34
C LEU A 101 19.40 21.15 -18.36
N GLU A 102 19.38 20.07 -19.15
CA GLU A 102 20.32 19.84 -20.24
C GLU A 102 20.20 20.94 -21.32
N ARG A 103 18.97 21.32 -21.70
CA ARG A 103 18.71 22.45 -22.62
C ARG A 103 19.13 23.80 -22.04
N ALA A 104 19.08 23.96 -20.71
CA ALA A 104 19.57 25.14 -20.02
C ALA A 104 21.11 25.19 -19.91
N GLY A 105 21.82 24.17 -20.42
CA GLY A 105 23.28 24.15 -20.47
C GLY A 105 23.95 23.62 -19.20
N LEU A 106 23.20 23.02 -18.27
CA LEU A 106 23.77 22.42 -17.06
C LEU A 106 24.46 21.09 -17.41
N ARG A 107 25.79 21.14 -17.50
CA ARG A 107 26.64 19.96 -17.77
C ARG A 107 26.60 19.02 -16.55
N GLY A 108 26.33 17.73 -16.80
CA GLY A 108 26.32 16.67 -15.77
C GLY A 108 24.98 15.93 -15.62
N PHE A 109 23.87 16.52 -16.07
CA PHE A 109 22.56 15.89 -16.04
C PHE A 109 22.33 15.01 -17.27
N ASN A 110 23.04 13.88 -17.35
CA ASN A 110 22.88 12.94 -18.45
C ASN A 110 21.65 12.05 -18.21
N GLN A 111 20.71 12.04 -19.16
CA GLN A 111 19.54 11.15 -19.14
C GLN A 111 19.93 9.67 -19.06
N ARG A 112 21.14 9.30 -19.51
CA ARG A 112 21.67 7.94 -19.40
C ARG A 112 21.72 7.45 -17.97
N LEU A 113 22.13 8.30 -17.02
CA LEU A 113 22.18 7.93 -15.60
C LEU A 113 20.79 7.58 -15.09
N LEU A 114 19.79 8.42 -15.43
CA LEU A 114 18.41 8.21 -15.03
C LEU A 114 17.83 6.91 -15.61
N ARG A 115 18.15 6.57 -16.87
CA ARG A 115 17.71 5.32 -17.49
C ARG A 115 18.32 4.08 -16.84
N LEU A 116 19.58 4.16 -16.41
CA LEU A 116 20.26 3.08 -15.70
C LEU A 116 19.74 2.90 -14.26
N SER A 117 19.41 4.01 -13.57
CA SER A 117 18.84 3.97 -12.22
C SER A 117 17.39 3.44 -12.21
N TYR A 118 16.66 3.61 -13.31
CA TYR A 118 15.25 3.21 -13.43
C TYR A 118 15.03 2.35 -14.69
N PRO A 119 15.55 1.11 -14.73
CA PRO A 119 15.52 0.27 -15.94
C PRO A 119 14.11 0.04 -16.50
N TRP A 120 13.10 -0.03 -15.62
CA TRP A 120 11.70 -0.26 -16.02
C TRP A 120 11.09 0.89 -16.84
N LEU A 121 11.59 2.12 -16.70
CA LEU A 121 11.24 3.26 -17.57
C LEU A 121 12.30 3.48 -18.65
N GLY A 122 13.57 3.32 -18.27
CA GLY A 122 14.72 3.60 -19.13
C GLY A 122 14.83 2.68 -20.33
N ALA A 123 14.65 1.36 -20.16
CA ALA A 123 14.80 0.40 -21.24
C ALA A 123 13.72 0.57 -22.33
N PRO A 124 12.40 0.72 -22.01
CA PRO A 124 11.41 1.04 -23.03
C PRO A 124 11.68 2.37 -23.76
N MET A 125 12.16 3.39 -23.04
CA MET A 125 12.50 4.68 -23.65
C MET A 125 13.69 4.57 -24.61
N GLU A 126 14.71 3.80 -24.25
CA GLU A 126 15.87 3.55 -25.10
C GLU A 126 15.49 2.75 -26.35
N GLU A 127 14.62 1.75 -26.21
CA GLU A 127 14.12 1.00 -27.35
C GLU A 127 13.28 1.86 -28.31
N LEU A 128 12.44 2.76 -27.78
CA LEU A 128 11.72 3.73 -28.60
C LEU A 128 12.68 4.63 -29.38
N GLN A 129 13.75 5.11 -28.73
CA GLN A 129 14.77 5.95 -29.38
C GLN A 129 15.54 5.17 -30.45
N ARG A 130 15.90 3.91 -30.18
CA ARG A 130 16.57 3.03 -31.14
C ARG A 130 15.72 2.80 -32.39
N ARG A 131 14.39 2.75 -32.23
CA ARG A 131 13.42 2.67 -33.33
C ARG A 131 13.09 4.02 -33.98
N GLY A 132 13.72 5.11 -33.58
CA GLY A 132 13.44 6.46 -34.07
C GLY A 132 12.04 6.96 -33.70
N LYS A 133 11.39 6.39 -32.67
CA LYS A 133 10.06 6.79 -32.21
C LYS A 133 10.15 7.89 -31.14
N PRO A 134 9.18 8.83 -31.10
CA PRO A 134 9.17 9.87 -30.08
C PRO A 134 8.89 9.30 -28.69
N THR A 135 9.67 9.73 -27.69
CA THR A 135 9.48 9.34 -26.28
C THR A 135 8.47 10.20 -25.53
N GLY A 136 8.08 11.35 -26.11
CA GLY A 136 7.15 12.30 -25.49
C GLY A 136 5.81 11.67 -25.08
N PRO A 137 5.11 10.95 -25.98
CA PRO A 137 3.84 10.29 -25.64
C PRO A 137 3.97 9.25 -24.52
N PHE A 138 5.12 8.55 -24.44
CA PHE A 138 5.39 7.58 -23.37
C PHE A 138 5.52 8.29 -22.01
N VAL A 139 6.34 9.34 -21.94
CA VAL A 139 6.49 10.17 -20.72
C VAL A 139 5.15 10.80 -20.32
N ALA A 140 4.40 11.34 -21.28
CA ALA A 140 3.08 11.93 -21.04
C ALA A 140 2.07 10.89 -20.50
N GLY A 141 2.08 9.67 -21.04
CA GLY A 141 1.25 8.56 -20.55
C GLY A 141 1.54 8.22 -19.09
N HIS A 142 2.81 8.12 -18.71
CA HIS A 142 3.20 7.87 -17.32
C HIS A 142 2.88 9.04 -16.38
N LEU A 143 3.05 10.29 -16.83
CA LEU A 143 2.64 11.47 -16.06
C LEU A 143 1.12 11.48 -15.82
N LEU A 144 0.34 11.26 -16.88
CA LEU A 144 -1.12 11.17 -16.78
C LEU A 144 -1.54 10.03 -15.84
N LYS A 145 -0.87 8.87 -15.94
CA LYS A 145 -1.07 7.76 -15.02
C LYS A 145 -0.88 8.19 -13.56
N VAL A 146 0.26 8.81 -13.22
CA VAL A 146 0.52 9.29 -11.85
C VAL A 146 -0.58 10.24 -11.38
N VAL A 147 -0.98 11.21 -12.21
CA VAL A 147 -2.04 12.17 -11.87
C VAL A 147 -3.38 11.48 -11.61
N VAL A 148 -3.80 10.56 -12.50
CA VAL A 148 -5.07 9.84 -12.38
C VAL A 148 -5.10 8.98 -11.11
N TYR A 149 -4.05 8.20 -10.87
CA TYR A 149 -4.00 7.32 -9.69
C TYR A 149 -3.84 8.11 -8.39
N TYR A 150 -3.13 9.24 -8.40
CA TYR A 150 -3.04 10.12 -7.24
C TYR A 150 -4.40 10.77 -6.93
N ALA A 151 -5.12 11.26 -7.95
CA ALA A 151 -6.47 11.78 -7.77
C ALA A 151 -7.46 10.71 -7.24
N LEU A 152 -7.33 9.47 -7.73
CA LEU A 152 -8.09 8.33 -7.21
C LEU A 152 -7.76 8.06 -5.73
N TYR A 153 -6.48 8.10 -5.37
CA TYR A 153 -6.02 7.92 -4.00
C TYR A 153 -6.61 8.99 -3.07
N GLU A 154 -6.48 10.28 -3.41
CA GLU A 154 -7.04 11.41 -2.64
C GLU A 154 -8.58 11.30 -2.51
N ALA A 155 -9.28 11.02 -3.61
CA ALA A 155 -10.73 10.83 -3.58
C ALA A 155 -11.13 9.68 -2.66
N ALA A 156 -10.35 8.60 -2.64
CA ALA A 156 -10.61 7.45 -1.82
C ALA A 156 -10.31 7.71 -0.33
N GLN A 157 -9.27 8.50 -0.01
CA GLN A 157 -9.01 8.96 1.35
C GLN A 157 -10.22 9.72 1.91
N VAL A 158 -10.72 10.71 1.16
CA VAL A 158 -11.90 11.51 1.56
C VAL A 158 -13.13 10.61 1.70
N ALA A 159 -13.38 9.75 0.72
CA ALA A 159 -14.56 8.87 0.72
C ALA A 159 -14.55 7.88 1.90
N TRP A 160 -13.41 7.23 2.16
CA TRP A 160 -13.30 6.27 3.27
C TRP A 160 -13.24 6.95 4.62
N ALA A 161 -12.63 8.13 4.74
CA ALA A 161 -12.66 8.88 5.99
C ALA A 161 -14.11 9.21 6.38
N GLN A 162 -14.92 9.67 5.43
CA GLN A 162 -16.34 9.91 5.66
C GLN A 162 -17.11 8.61 5.95
N TRP A 163 -16.82 7.53 5.24
CA TRP A 163 -17.57 6.27 5.38
C TRP A 163 -17.23 5.51 6.67
N LEU A 164 -15.95 5.46 7.02
CA LEU A 164 -15.42 4.68 8.15
C LEU A 164 -15.32 5.48 9.45
N TYR A 165 -15.10 6.79 9.37
CA TYR A 165 -14.81 7.64 10.54
C TYR A 165 -15.71 8.86 10.69
N GLY A 166 -16.76 9.00 9.86
CA GLY A 166 -17.56 10.24 9.74
C GLY A 166 -18.28 10.76 11.00
N LYS A 167 -18.11 10.14 12.16
CA LYS A 167 -18.57 10.67 13.46
C LYS A 167 -17.72 11.85 13.92
N SER A 168 -16.41 11.65 13.98
CA SER A 168 -15.42 12.70 14.19
C SER A 168 -14.09 12.30 13.58
N THR A 169 -13.52 13.18 12.76
CA THR A 169 -12.19 12.96 12.18
C THR A 169 -11.20 13.85 12.91
N PRO A 170 -10.40 13.32 13.86
CA PRO A 170 -9.34 14.11 14.47
C PRO A 170 -8.34 14.55 13.40
N ALA A 171 -7.85 15.78 13.53
CA ALA A 171 -6.89 16.33 12.58
C ALA A 171 -5.66 15.42 12.45
N GLY A 172 -5.32 15.04 11.23
CA GLY A 172 -4.17 14.19 10.94
C GLY A 172 -4.44 12.67 11.02
N LEU A 173 -5.65 12.22 11.39
CA LEU A 173 -6.02 10.81 11.37
C LEU A 173 -5.76 10.17 10.01
N GLU A 174 -6.24 10.81 8.95
CA GLU A 174 -6.11 10.34 7.57
C GLU A 174 -4.63 10.20 7.19
N VAL A 175 -3.85 11.25 7.42
CA VAL A 175 -2.41 11.26 7.13
C VAL A 175 -1.70 10.13 7.88
N TRP A 176 -2.03 9.92 9.15
CA TRP A 176 -1.45 8.83 9.95
C TRP A 176 -1.82 7.45 9.43
N LEU A 177 -3.10 7.18 9.22
CA LEU A 177 -3.59 5.87 8.79
C LEU A 177 -3.10 5.51 7.39
N PHE A 178 -3.31 6.41 6.42
CA PHE A 178 -2.90 6.18 5.05
C PHE A 178 -1.39 6.21 4.90
N GLY A 179 -0.70 7.10 5.61
CA GLY A 179 0.77 7.17 5.60
C GLY A 179 1.39 5.90 6.17
N SER A 180 0.84 5.37 7.26
CA SER A 180 1.33 4.13 7.86
C SER A 180 1.07 2.92 6.96
N MET A 181 -0.14 2.79 6.41
CA MET A 181 -0.46 1.74 5.43
C MET A 181 0.43 1.83 4.19
N MET A 182 0.65 3.03 3.65
CA MET A 182 1.55 3.25 2.51
C MET A 182 2.99 2.82 2.83
N LEU A 183 3.50 3.16 4.03
CA LEU A 183 4.84 2.75 4.46
C LEU A 183 4.98 1.22 4.52
N TRP A 184 3.96 0.51 5.00
CA TRP A 184 4.02 -0.96 5.11
C TRP A 184 3.84 -1.65 3.77
N GLU A 185 2.99 -1.13 2.89
CA GLU A 185 2.88 -1.61 1.52
C GLU A 185 4.19 -1.40 0.76
N TYR A 186 4.82 -0.23 0.94
CA TYR A 186 6.14 0.07 0.39
C TYR A 186 7.21 -0.90 0.90
N TYR A 187 7.24 -1.13 2.22
CA TYR A 187 8.13 -2.11 2.84
C TYR A 187 7.88 -3.52 2.32
N GLY A 188 6.62 -3.94 2.28
CA GLY A 188 6.21 -5.26 1.82
C GLY A 188 6.63 -5.50 0.36
N MET A 189 6.59 -4.45 -0.46
CA MET A 189 7.02 -4.55 -1.84
C MET A 189 8.55 -4.69 -1.98
N LEU A 190 9.33 -3.92 -1.20
CA LEU A 190 10.78 -3.87 -1.33
C LEU A 190 11.52 -5.01 -0.63
N PHE A 191 11.11 -5.32 0.60
CA PHE A 191 11.89 -6.14 1.52
C PHE A 191 11.35 -7.56 1.66
N LEU A 192 10.04 -7.78 1.52
CA LEU A 192 9.47 -9.12 1.67
C LEU A 192 9.65 -9.93 0.39
N ARG A 193 10.69 -10.75 0.39
CA ARG A 193 11.08 -11.59 -0.75
C ARG A 193 11.06 -13.07 -0.39
N SER A 194 11.26 -13.40 0.87
CA SER A 194 11.17 -14.75 1.39
C SER A 194 9.71 -15.24 1.44
N ARG A 195 9.53 -16.57 1.41
CA ARG A 195 8.21 -17.21 1.59
C ARG A 195 7.64 -16.93 2.97
N GLY A 196 8.49 -17.00 4.00
CA GLY A 196 8.11 -16.75 5.38
C GLY A 196 7.58 -15.33 5.56
N GLY A 197 8.33 -14.33 5.11
CA GLY A 197 7.93 -12.92 5.18
C GLY A 197 6.65 -12.63 4.41
N SER A 198 6.55 -13.14 3.18
CA SER A 198 5.38 -12.92 2.31
C SER A 198 4.08 -13.50 2.87
N LEU A 199 4.13 -14.62 3.60
CA LEU A 199 2.95 -15.23 4.21
C LEU A 199 2.64 -14.66 5.61
N PHE A 200 3.68 -14.33 6.39
CA PHE A 200 3.55 -13.93 7.78
C PHE A 200 3.21 -12.45 7.93
N PHE A 201 3.95 -11.57 7.26
CA PHE A 201 3.84 -10.12 7.48
C PHE A 201 2.44 -9.57 7.16
N PRO A 202 1.80 -9.86 6.00
CA PRO A 202 0.48 -9.29 5.70
C PRO A 202 -0.60 -9.71 6.72
N ARG A 203 -0.48 -10.93 7.26
CA ARG A 203 -1.39 -11.44 8.31
C ARG A 203 -1.19 -10.68 9.62
N LEU A 204 0.05 -10.40 9.98
CA LEU A 204 0.38 -9.63 11.18
C LEU A 204 -0.07 -8.17 11.04
N CYS A 205 0.13 -7.55 9.87
CA CYS A 205 -0.40 -6.22 9.57
C CYS A 205 -1.91 -6.17 9.73
N GLY A 206 -2.62 -7.13 9.13
CA GLY A 206 -4.07 -7.23 9.25
C GLY A 206 -4.52 -7.40 10.70
N LEU A 207 -3.83 -8.22 11.49
CA LEU A 207 -4.13 -8.41 12.91
C LEU A 207 -3.96 -7.11 13.71
N TYR A 208 -2.83 -6.43 13.56
CA TYR A 208 -2.57 -5.16 14.26
C TYR A 208 -3.54 -4.07 13.83
N PHE A 209 -3.87 -4.01 12.54
CA PHE A 209 -4.83 -3.06 12.00
C PHE A 209 -6.25 -3.31 12.54
N VAL A 210 -6.69 -4.57 12.60
CA VAL A 210 -7.98 -4.94 13.21
C VAL A 210 -7.98 -4.60 14.69
N GLY A 211 -6.91 -4.90 15.43
CA GLY A 211 -6.79 -4.52 16.84
C GLY A 211 -6.92 -3.02 17.07
N TYR A 212 -6.22 -2.22 16.25
CA TYR A 212 -6.33 -0.76 16.25
C TYR A 212 -7.78 -0.31 15.98
N HIS A 213 -8.45 -0.85 14.95
CA HIS A 213 -9.80 -0.44 14.58
C HIS A 213 -10.87 -0.89 15.58
N LEU A 214 -10.71 -2.08 16.18
CA LEU A 214 -11.61 -2.54 17.24
C LEU A 214 -11.57 -1.60 18.44
N TYR A 215 -10.38 -1.14 18.86
CA TYR A 215 -10.28 -0.11 19.89
C TYR A 215 -10.94 1.18 19.43
N PHE A 216 -10.63 1.62 18.21
CA PHE A 216 -11.13 2.86 17.64
C PHE A 216 -12.67 2.92 17.63
N TYR A 217 -13.33 1.84 17.20
CA TYR A 217 -14.79 1.71 17.20
C TYR A 217 -15.38 1.57 18.61
N SER A 218 -14.61 1.05 19.58
CA SER A 218 -15.09 0.84 20.95
C SER A 218 -15.01 2.09 21.83
N PHE A 219 -14.01 2.95 21.63
CA PHE A 219 -13.63 3.98 22.62
C PHE A 219 -13.75 5.44 22.13
N ASN A 220 -14.54 5.74 21.10
CA ASN A 220 -14.79 7.13 20.65
C ASN A 220 -13.51 7.98 20.53
N TYR A 221 -12.48 7.48 19.85
CA TYR A 221 -11.25 8.24 19.61
C TYR A 221 -10.43 8.62 20.85
N GLY A 222 -10.78 8.09 22.05
CA GLY A 222 -10.02 8.32 23.27
C GLY A 222 -8.55 7.92 23.09
N TYR A 223 -7.62 8.83 23.41
CA TYR A 223 -6.18 8.61 23.26
C TYR A 223 -5.74 8.12 21.87
N PHE A 224 -6.43 8.55 20.79
CA PHE A 224 -6.12 8.15 19.42
C PHE A 224 -4.62 8.30 19.08
N ASP A 225 -3.99 9.42 19.44
CA ASP A 225 -2.57 9.65 19.13
C ASP A 225 -1.66 8.59 19.77
N LEU A 226 -1.94 8.19 21.02
CA LEU A 226 -1.17 7.17 21.73
C LEU A 226 -1.39 5.79 21.10
N LEU A 227 -2.62 5.49 20.70
CA LEU A 227 -2.94 4.25 20.00
C LEU A 227 -2.25 4.20 18.63
N ALA A 228 -2.26 5.30 17.87
CA ALA A 228 -1.59 5.40 16.58
C ALA A 228 -0.07 5.21 16.74
N LEU A 229 0.53 5.84 17.75
CA LEU A 229 1.95 5.65 18.07
C LEU A 229 2.25 4.19 18.46
N ALA A 230 1.44 3.58 19.33
CA ALA A 230 1.62 2.19 19.73
C ALA A 230 1.50 1.24 18.52
N HIS A 231 0.52 1.47 17.65
CA HIS A 231 0.33 0.72 16.42
C HIS A 231 1.53 0.87 15.47
N PHE A 232 2.03 2.09 15.28
CA PHE A 232 3.23 2.35 14.49
C PHE A 232 4.46 1.62 15.05
N CYS A 233 4.68 1.67 16.37
CA CYS A 233 5.77 0.96 17.03
C CYS A 233 5.66 -0.57 16.87
N LEU A 234 4.46 -1.14 17.02
CA LEU A 234 4.22 -2.57 16.81
C LEU A 234 4.50 -2.99 15.36
N MET A 235 4.11 -2.15 14.40
CA MET A 235 4.37 -2.37 12.99
C MET A 235 5.84 -2.24 12.63
N LEU A 236 6.54 -1.25 13.19
CA LEU A 236 7.99 -1.11 13.03
C LEU A 236 8.73 -2.32 13.61
N HIS A 237 8.32 -2.78 14.80
CA HIS A 237 8.83 -4.01 15.38
C HIS A 237 8.59 -5.21 14.44
N ALA A 238 7.39 -5.36 13.88
CA ALA A 238 7.11 -6.42 12.91
C ALA A 238 8.03 -6.34 11.68
N MET A 239 8.24 -5.15 11.11
CA MET A 239 9.14 -4.93 9.97
C MET A 239 10.59 -5.32 10.30
N LEU A 240 11.09 -4.92 11.47
CA LEU A 240 12.44 -5.25 11.91
C LEU A 240 12.58 -6.75 12.17
N PHE A 241 11.59 -7.36 12.82
CA PHE A 241 11.54 -8.79 13.08
C PHE A 241 11.57 -9.60 11.77
N THR A 242 10.72 -9.25 10.79
CA THR A 242 10.68 -9.96 9.51
C THR A 242 11.98 -9.79 8.73
N LEU A 243 12.59 -8.60 8.78
CA LEU A 243 13.88 -8.36 8.13
C LEU A 243 14.99 -9.24 8.74
N GLN A 244 15.11 -9.24 10.07
CA GLN A 244 16.20 -9.90 10.78
C GLN A 244 16.05 -11.42 10.85
N HIS A 245 14.82 -11.91 11.07
CA HIS A 245 14.59 -13.33 11.34
C HIS A 245 14.08 -14.13 10.13
N LEU A 246 13.50 -13.48 9.12
CA LEU A 246 12.97 -14.16 7.93
C LEU A 246 13.77 -13.82 6.68
N GLU A 247 13.90 -12.54 6.34
CA GLU A 247 14.52 -12.11 5.08
C GLU A 247 16.04 -12.28 5.05
N ALA A 248 16.77 -11.82 6.08
CA ALA A 248 18.22 -11.95 6.12
C ALA A 248 18.68 -13.43 6.10
N PRO A 249 18.08 -14.35 6.88
CA PRO A 249 18.41 -15.76 6.79
C PRO A 249 18.02 -16.39 5.44
N ALA A 250 16.90 -16.00 4.83
CA ALA A 250 16.50 -16.49 3.52
C ALA A 250 17.50 -16.08 2.42
N LEU A 251 18.00 -14.85 2.49
CA LEU A 251 19.06 -14.37 1.62
C LEU A 251 20.35 -15.17 1.81
N LEU A 252 20.76 -15.43 3.05
CA LEU A 252 21.95 -16.24 3.36
C LEU A 252 21.83 -17.69 2.88
N ARG A 253 20.60 -18.25 2.85
CA ARG A 253 20.32 -19.58 2.30
C ARG A 253 20.23 -19.62 0.78
N GLY A 254 20.26 -18.47 0.11
CA GLY A 254 20.11 -18.39 -1.35
C GLY A 254 18.67 -18.62 -1.84
N GLU A 255 17.66 -18.57 -0.97
CA GLU A 255 16.24 -18.63 -1.37
C GLU A 255 15.83 -17.42 -2.21
N VAL A 256 16.52 -16.29 -2.00
CA VAL A 256 16.35 -15.05 -2.73
C VAL A 256 17.69 -14.68 -3.34
N SER A 257 17.72 -14.42 -4.63
CA SER A 257 18.92 -14.02 -5.36
C SER A 257 18.60 -12.93 -6.37
N PRO A 258 19.59 -12.25 -6.96
CA PRO A 258 19.34 -11.32 -8.06
C PRO A 258 18.65 -11.98 -9.27
N ALA A 259 18.89 -13.27 -9.50
CA ALA A 259 18.22 -14.04 -10.54
C ALA A 259 16.81 -14.47 -10.15
N ALA A 260 16.57 -14.76 -8.87
CA ALA A 260 15.27 -15.12 -8.30
C ALA A 260 14.89 -14.12 -7.19
N PRO A 261 14.43 -12.91 -7.56
CA PRO A 261 14.22 -11.82 -6.59
C PRO A 261 13.11 -12.09 -5.57
N ARG A 262 12.28 -13.12 -5.77
CA ARG A 262 11.24 -13.55 -4.83
C ARG A 262 11.23 -15.06 -4.73
N ALA A 263 10.98 -15.59 -3.53
CA ALA A 263 10.80 -17.02 -3.31
C ALA A 263 9.38 -17.50 -3.68
N VAL A 264 8.42 -16.57 -3.75
CA VAL A 264 7.02 -16.86 -4.10
C VAL A 264 6.61 -15.94 -5.25
N TYR A 265 6.17 -16.54 -6.34
CA TYR A 265 5.58 -15.86 -7.48
C TYR A 265 4.09 -16.19 -7.52
N THR A 266 3.29 -15.17 -7.79
CA THR A 266 1.89 -15.37 -8.14
C THR A 266 1.84 -15.55 -9.66
N GLU A 267 1.66 -16.77 -10.10
CA GLU A 267 1.32 -17.03 -11.50
C GLU A 267 -0.12 -16.62 -11.73
N LEU A 268 -0.32 -15.76 -12.73
CA LEU A 268 -1.67 -15.41 -13.16
C LEU A 268 -2.12 -16.43 -14.20
N PRO A 269 -3.41 -16.82 -14.20
CA PRO A 269 -3.92 -17.83 -15.11
C PRO A 269 -3.99 -17.34 -16.57
N TRP A 270 -3.70 -16.06 -16.83
CA TRP A 270 -3.71 -15.49 -18.17
C TRP A 270 -2.30 -15.40 -18.76
N PRO A 271 -2.13 -15.69 -20.07
CA PRO A 271 -0.85 -15.56 -20.74
C PRO A 271 -0.41 -14.09 -20.72
N ALA A 272 0.80 -13.82 -20.23
CA ALA A 272 1.43 -12.52 -20.38
C ALA A 272 1.89 -12.35 -21.83
N HIS A 273 1.55 -11.22 -22.45
CA HIS A 273 2.04 -10.96 -23.80
C HIS A 273 3.56 -10.64 -23.72
N PRO A 274 4.42 -11.19 -24.59
CA PRO A 274 5.87 -10.94 -24.53
C PRO A 274 6.25 -9.48 -24.79
N SER A 275 5.30 -8.66 -25.24
CA SER A 275 5.46 -7.22 -25.44
C SER A 275 4.73 -6.38 -24.40
N GLU A 276 4.12 -6.99 -23.38
CA GLU A 276 3.55 -6.25 -22.27
C GLU A 276 4.67 -5.61 -21.44
N LEU A 277 4.41 -4.39 -20.99
CA LEU A 277 5.26 -3.77 -19.97
C LEU A 277 5.22 -4.65 -18.71
N ALA A 278 6.29 -4.56 -17.91
CA ALA A 278 6.35 -5.27 -16.64
C ALA A 278 5.03 -5.09 -15.87
N PRO A 279 4.35 -6.18 -15.52
CA PRO A 279 3.01 -6.10 -14.95
C PRO A 279 3.01 -5.28 -13.66
N GLU A 280 2.03 -4.39 -13.50
CA GLU A 280 1.98 -3.50 -12.34
C GLU A 280 1.80 -4.25 -11.01
N TRP A 281 1.26 -5.47 -11.06
CA TRP A 281 1.05 -6.32 -9.89
C TRP A 281 2.35 -6.96 -9.36
N THR A 282 3.43 -7.04 -10.16
CA THR A 282 4.75 -7.49 -9.71
C THR A 282 5.90 -6.67 -10.31
N LEU A 283 6.68 -6.02 -9.44
CA LEU A 283 7.88 -5.29 -9.84
C LEU A 283 9.13 -6.17 -9.96
N PHE A 284 9.01 -7.44 -9.59
CA PHE A 284 10.12 -8.39 -9.55
C PHE A 284 9.75 -9.63 -10.37
N VAL A 285 9.84 -9.50 -11.68
CA VAL A 285 9.79 -10.65 -12.59
C VAL A 285 11.20 -11.25 -12.63
N PRO A 286 11.36 -12.59 -12.55
CA PRO A 286 12.66 -13.19 -12.69
C PRO A 286 13.25 -12.84 -14.08
N PRO A 287 14.50 -12.36 -14.17
CA PRO A 287 15.15 -12.04 -15.44
C PRO A 287 15.38 -13.24 -16.37
N ALA A 288 15.18 -14.47 -15.88
CA ALA A 288 15.27 -15.69 -16.68
C ALA A 288 13.97 -16.50 -16.55
N GLU A 289 13.42 -16.95 -17.68
CA GLU A 289 12.29 -17.91 -17.76
C GLU A 289 12.56 -19.21 -16.98
N ALA A 290 13.82 -19.50 -16.67
CA ALA A 290 14.26 -20.71 -15.98
C ALA A 290 14.06 -20.68 -14.45
N VAL A 291 13.67 -19.55 -13.85
CA VAL A 291 13.39 -19.49 -12.41
C VAL A 291 11.97 -19.96 -12.15
N ARG A 292 11.87 -21.27 -11.91
CA ARG A 292 10.62 -21.92 -11.53
C ARG A 292 10.10 -21.42 -10.20
N GLY A 293 8.79 -21.18 -10.14
CA GLY A 293 8.09 -21.04 -8.87
C GLY A 293 8.18 -22.33 -8.05
N VAL A 294 8.11 -22.21 -6.73
CA VAL A 294 8.10 -23.36 -5.79
C VAL A 294 6.92 -24.33 -6.03
N TYR A 295 5.94 -23.95 -6.85
CA TYR A 295 4.76 -24.75 -7.22
C TYR A 295 4.87 -25.42 -8.59
N ASP A 296 6.01 -25.27 -9.26
CA ASP A 296 6.23 -25.82 -10.58
C ASP A 296 6.74 -27.27 -10.43
N ASP A 297 5.80 -28.21 -10.28
CA ASP A 297 6.05 -29.67 -10.11
C ASP A 297 6.68 -30.34 -11.35
N GLY A 298 7.10 -29.55 -12.35
CA GLY A 298 7.77 -30.04 -13.55
C GLY A 298 9.17 -30.64 -13.26
N PRO A 299 9.71 -31.47 -14.16
CA PRO A 299 11.08 -32.00 -14.05
C PRO A 299 12.08 -30.85 -14.11
N ALA A 300 12.97 -30.74 -13.11
CA ALA A 300 13.92 -29.63 -12.96
C ALA A 300 14.59 -29.28 -14.30
N PRO A 301 14.77 -27.99 -14.63
CA PRO A 301 15.50 -27.62 -15.83
C PRO A 301 16.90 -28.26 -15.78
N PRO A 302 17.41 -28.75 -16.93
CA PRO A 302 18.73 -29.33 -16.98
C PRO A 302 19.75 -28.30 -16.48
N PRO A 303 20.79 -28.73 -15.73
CA PRO A 303 21.81 -27.83 -15.23
C PRO A 303 22.39 -27.04 -16.39
N VAL A 304 22.50 -25.71 -16.21
CA VAL A 304 23.15 -24.85 -17.19
C VAL A 304 24.57 -25.41 -17.42
N PRO A 305 24.93 -25.80 -18.65
CA PRO A 305 26.26 -26.32 -18.92
C PRO A 305 27.29 -25.26 -18.49
N PRO A 306 28.42 -25.66 -17.90
CA PRO A 306 29.47 -24.73 -17.54
C PRO A 306 29.84 -23.90 -18.79
N PRO A 307 30.14 -22.61 -18.61
CA PRO A 307 30.60 -21.79 -19.73
C PRO A 307 31.77 -22.51 -20.42
N PRO A 308 31.82 -22.49 -21.76
CA PRO A 308 32.93 -23.10 -22.48
C PRO A 308 34.24 -22.51 -21.94
N PRO A 309 35.30 -23.33 -21.81
CA PRO A 309 36.60 -22.80 -21.42
C PRO A 309 36.97 -21.65 -22.37
N PRO A 310 37.58 -20.57 -21.85
CA PRO A 310 38.03 -19.47 -22.68
C PRO A 310 38.90 -20.02 -23.82
N PRO A 311 38.79 -19.46 -25.04
CA PRO A 311 39.62 -19.90 -26.15
C PRO A 311 41.09 -19.78 -25.74
N PRO A 312 41.93 -20.80 -26.05
CA PRO A 312 43.35 -20.73 -25.75
C PRO A 312 43.97 -19.57 -26.56
N GLY A 313 44.23 -18.44 -25.89
CA GLY A 313 44.83 -17.26 -26.54
C GLY A 313 44.42 -15.89 -25.98
N GLU A 314 43.46 -15.78 -25.06
CA GLU A 314 43.11 -14.50 -24.41
C GLU A 314 43.62 -14.47 -22.95
N GLU A 315 44.95 -14.57 -22.79
CA GLU A 315 45.66 -14.02 -21.64
C GLU A 315 46.52 -12.85 -22.16
N GLU A 316 45.92 -11.66 -22.23
CA GLU A 316 46.63 -10.36 -22.25
C GLU A 316 45.92 -9.37 -21.31
#